data_AF-A0A7C0QBR2-F1
#
_entry.id   AF-A0A7C0QBR2-F1
#
_cell.length_a   1.000
_cell.length_b   1.000
_cell.length_c   1.000
_cell.angle_alpha   90.00
_cell.angle_beta   90.00
_cell.angle_gamma   90.00
#
_symmetry.space_group_name_H-M   'P 1'
#
loop_
_entity.id
_entity.type
_entity.pdbx_description
1 polymer ?
#
loop_
_entity_poly.entity_id
_entity_poly.type
_entity_poly.pdbx_seq_one_letter_code
_entity_poly.pdbx_strand_id
1 'polypeptide(L)'
;FNFNVEKNELNNLKLQIPDLTKINQEIEEKNKEIQELKNQQKDTSKIAQLINERLKKAGKDDLQLKKIENDGFERYEIQDGENEVRSINKISTGEKNIIAFLYFIYSLEDIENQKNKPKIIIFDDPMNSNDDTMQYLIITELQKLYSGIDKNKFNHEKDYFLCLTHNVHFYLNVQPHGNHKDSKGRTKYDKSNFFRIENKKFRLIKNEKEDIKTNYAGLWIELSELCERNLRYAILNSMRRIIETFVKFNNLNTDDFYRENAIYKKLFDVGSHSIDDLTHEQFTETPAELKLIFSNLFEENGFEDHFKNYWK
;
A
#
# COMPACT_ATOMS: atom_id res chain seq x y z
N PHE A 1 -20.44 -71.23 53.21
CA PHE A 1 -20.04 -70.31 52.14
C PHE A 1 -19.75 -71.11 50.90
N ASN A 2 -20.61 -70.99 49.88
CA ASN A 2 -20.56 -71.83 48.68
C ASN A 2 -19.72 -71.11 47.62
N PHE A 3 -18.40 -71.17 47.79
CA PHE A 3 -17.40 -70.42 47.02
C PHE A 3 -17.58 -70.53 45.50
N ASN A 4 -18.06 -71.67 45.00
CA ASN A 4 -18.29 -71.88 43.57
C ASN A 4 -19.52 -71.12 43.04
N VAL A 5 -20.53 -70.87 43.87
CA VAL A 5 -21.73 -70.12 43.49
C VAL A 5 -21.39 -68.64 43.38
N GLU A 6 -20.73 -68.08 44.39
CA GLU A 6 -20.26 -66.69 44.41
C GLU A 6 -19.25 -66.41 43.28
N LYS A 7 -18.38 -67.39 42.96
CA LYS A 7 -17.44 -67.29 41.83
C LYS A 7 -18.16 -67.27 40.46
N ASN A 8 -19.22 -68.05 40.31
CA ASN A 8 -20.02 -68.07 39.08
C ASN A 8 -20.84 -66.80 38.91
N GLU A 9 -21.41 -66.28 40.00
CA GLU A 9 -22.09 -64.97 39.99
C GLU A 9 -21.12 -63.84 39.64
N LEU A 10 -19.91 -63.84 40.21
CA LEU A 10 -18.87 -62.85 39.90
C LEU A 10 -18.44 -62.92 38.42
N ASN A 11 -18.32 -64.12 37.84
CA ASN A 11 -17.99 -64.28 36.43
C ASN A 11 -19.13 -63.81 35.51
N ASN A 12 -20.38 -64.09 35.86
CA ASN A 12 -21.54 -63.58 35.12
C ASN A 12 -21.64 -62.05 35.19
N LEU A 13 -21.38 -61.45 36.36
CA LEU A 13 -21.33 -59.99 36.52
C LEU A 13 -20.21 -59.36 35.68
N LYS A 14 -19.03 -59.99 35.59
CA LYS A 14 -17.95 -59.51 34.72
C LYS A 14 -18.30 -59.58 33.23
N LEU A 15 -19.10 -60.56 32.81
CA LEU A 15 -19.58 -60.68 31.42
C LEU A 15 -20.65 -59.63 31.07
N GLN A 16 -21.29 -59.03 32.07
CA GLN A 16 -22.25 -57.92 31.89
C GLN A 16 -21.57 -56.54 31.82
N ILE A 17 -20.26 -56.45 32.08
CA ILE A 17 -19.50 -55.21 31.91
C ILE A 17 -19.29 -55.00 30.40
N PRO A 18 -19.78 -53.89 29.81
CA PRO A 18 -19.60 -53.62 28.39
C PRO A 18 -18.11 -53.59 28.04
N ASP A 19 -17.73 -54.23 26.94
CA ASP A 19 -16.37 -54.16 26.41
C ASP A 19 -16.10 -52.77 25.84
N LEU A 20 -15.55 -51.89 26.68
CA LEU A 20 -15.26 -50.50 26.34
C LEU A 20 -13.98 -50.35 25.50
N THR A 21 -13.25 -51.43 25.20
CA THR A 21 -11.99 -51.36 24.46
C THR A 21 -12.16 -50.74 23.08
N LYS A 22 -13.23 -51.11 22.37
CA LYS A 22 -13.52 -50.58 21.03
C LYS A 22 -13.88 -49.09 21.06
N ILE A 23 -14.66 -48.67 22.06
CA ILE A 23 -15.03 -47.26 22.27
C ILE A 23 -13.79 -46.43 22.64
N ASN A 24 -12.91 -46.96 23.49
CA ASN A 24 -11.67 -46.28 23.86
C ASN A 24 -10.70 -46.15 22.67
N GLN A 25 -10.64 -47.16 21.79
CA GLN A 25 -9.88 -47.07 20.54
C GLN A 25 -10.46 -46.01 19.59
N GLU A 26 -11.78 -45.96 19.41
CA GLU A 26 -12.43 -44.92 18.61
C GLU A 26 -12.20 -43.51 19.19
N ILE A 27 -12.19 -43.37 20.53
CA ILE A 27 -11.86 -42.11 21.21
C ILE A 27 -10.39 -41.73 20.99
N GLU A 28 -9.45 -42.68 21.09
CA GLU A 28 -8.03 -42.42 20.81
C GLU A 28 -7.80 -42.03 19.35
N GLU A 29 -8.43 -42.71 18.40
CA GLU A 29 -8.36 -42.37 16.97
C GLU A 29 -8.94 -40.98 16.70
N LYS A 30 -10.12 -40.65 17.25
CA LYS A 30 -10.72 -39.31 17.12
C LYS A 30 -9.87 -38.24 17.78
N ASN A 31 -9.27 -38.50 18.95
CA ASN A 31 -8.36 -37.57 19.60
C ASN A 31 -7.09 -37.35 18.79
N LYS A 32 -6.57 -38.39 18.13
CA LYS A 32 -5.42 -38.29 17.24
C LYS A 32 -5.76 -37.49 15.98
N GLU A 33 -6.94 -37.72 15.40
CA GLU A 33 -7.47 -36.95 14.28
C GLU A 33 -7.68 -35.47 14.67
N ILE A 34 -8.17 -35.19 15.89
CA ILE A 34 -8.26 -33.84 16.46
C ILE A 34 -6.87 -33.21 16.61
N GLN A 35 -5.87 -33.96 17.10
CA GLN A 35 -4.50 -33.45 17.24
C GLN A 35 -3.84 -33.18 15.88
N GLU A 36 -4.08 -34.04 14.89
CA GLU A 36 -3.62 -33.83 13.51
C GLU A 36 -4.31 -32.61 12.87
N LEU A 37 -5.61 -32.44 13.09
CA LEU A 37 -6.36 -31.25 12.68
C LEU A 37 -5.92 -29.98 13.42
N LYS A 38 -5.50 -30.08 14.70
CA LYS A 38 -4.91 -28.97 15.47
C LYS A 38 -3.51 -28.59 15.00
N ASN A 39 -2.72 -29.56 14.56
CA ASN A 39 -1.42 -29.31 13.93
C ASN A 39 -1.56 -28.79 12.48
N GLN A 40 -2.69 -29.07 11.83
CA GLN A 40 -3.10 -28.46 10.55
C GLN A 40 -3.80 -27.10 10.73
N GLN A 41 -4.35 -26.81 11.91
CA GLN A 41 -4.81 -25.48 12.29
C GLN A 41 -3.59 -24.57 12.21
N LYS A 42 -3.64 -23.72 11.18
CA LYS A 42 -2.65 -22.73 10.76
C LYS A 42 -1.91 -22.14 11.96
N ASP A 43 -0.64 -21.79 11.76
CA ASP A 43 0.21 -21.14 12.76
C ASP A 43 -0.21 -19.67 13.00
N THR A 44 -1.51 -19.45 13.17
CA THR A 44 -2.22 -18.19 13.32
C THR A 44 -1.73 -17.40 14.53
N SER A 45 -1.25 -18.10 15.55
CA SER A 45 -0.57 -17.50 16.70
C SER A 45 0.71 -16.78 16.28
N LYS A 46 1.55 -17.40 15.43
CA LYS A 46 2.75 -16.76 14.90
C LYS A 46 2.42 -15.59 13.98
N ILE A 47 1.38 -15.73 13.14
CA ILE A 47 0.91 -14.63 12.28
C ILE A 47 0.52 -13.41 13.13
N ALA A 48 -0.25 -13.60 14.20
CA ALA A 48 -0.62 -12.50 15.10
C ALA A 48 0.60 -11.82 15.73
N GLN A 49 1.58 -12.61 16.20
CA GLN A 49 2.84 -12.07 16.74
C GLN A 49 3.60 -11.25 15.69
N LEU A 50 3.74 -11.77 14.47
CA LEU A 50 4.43 -11.09 13.37
C LEU A 50 3.72 -9.80 12.94
N ILE A 51 2.38 -9.77 12.97
CA ILE A 51 1.61 -8.56 12.71
C ILE A 51 1.90 -7.53 13.80
N ASN A 52 1.79 -7.90 15.08
CA ASN A 52 2.02 -6.99 16.20
C ASN A 52 3.44 -6.41 16.18
N GLU A 53 4.44 -7.24 15.88
CA GLU A 53 5.82 -6.76 15.74
C GLU A 53 5.98 -5.73 14.63
N ARG A 54 5.28 -5.89 13.49
CA ARG A 54 5.34 -4.92 12.39
C ARG A 54 4.61 -3.63 12.72
N LEU A 55 3.41 -3.72 13.30
CA LEU A 55 2.64 -2.55 13.72
C LEU A 55 3.43 -1.72 14.73
N LYS A 56 4.02 -2.38 15.73
CA LYS A 56 4.90 -1.76 16.72
C LYS A 56 6.11 -1.07 16.08
N LYS A 57 6.80 -1.73 15.14
CA LYS A 57 7.93 -1.12 14.40
C LYS A 57 7.52 0.09 13.56
N ALA A 58 6.26 0.14 13.12
CA ALA A 58 5.69 1.30 12.42
C ALA A 58 5.16 2.38 13.37
N GLY A 59 5.38 2.26 14.69
CA GLY A 59 4.95 3.23 15.70
C GLY A 59 3.49 3.10 16.13
N LYS A 60 2.84 1.97 15.83
CA LYS A 60 1.44 1.71 16.18
C LYS A 60 1.34 0.73 17.33
N ASP A 61 1.57 1.23 18.54
CA ASP A 61 1.56 0.45 19.78
C ASP A 61 0.15 0.19 20.34
N ASP A 62 -0.84 0.97 19.89
CA ASP A 62 -2.24 0.96 20.31
C ASP A 62 -3.12 -0.03 19.51
N LEU A 63 -2.51 -0.87 18.69
CA LEU A 63 -3.19 -1.87 17.87
C LEU A 63 -2.48 -3.22 17.95
N GLN A 64 -3.00 -4.12 18.77
CA GLN A 64 -2.42 -5.45 18.97
C GLN A 64 -3.46 -6.55 18.77
N LEU A 65 -3.11 -7.58 18.00
CA LEU A 65 -3.92 -8.78 17.79
C LEU A 65 -3.61 -9.82 18.86
N LYS A 66 -4.64 -10.27 19.57
CA LYS A 66 -4.57 -11.40 20.49
C LYS A 66 -5.45 -12.53 19.98
N LYS A 67 -4.84 -13.68 19.72
CA LYS A 67 -5.58 -14.90 19.39
C LYS A 67 -6.31 -15.40 20.63
N ILE A 68 -7.58 -15.76 20.46
CA ILE A 68 -8.42 -16.37 21.48
C ILE A 68 -9.09 -17.59 20.86
N GLU A 69 -9.14 -18.67 21.64
CA GLU A 69 -9.81 -19.90 21.27
C GLU A 69 -11.01 -20.07 22.20
N ASN A 70 -12.22 -19.94 21.65
CA ASN A 70 -13.48 -20.15 22.37
C ASN A 70 -14.32 -21.15 21.58
N ASP A 71 -14.85 -22.16 22.26
CA ASP A 71 -15.72 -23.20 21.68
C ASP A 71 -15.13 -23.91 20.43
N GLY A 72 -13.81 -24.05 20.36
CA GLY A 72 -13.11 -24.64 19.21
C GLY A 72 -13.01 -23.75 17.97
N PHE A 73 -13.45 -22.48 18.06
CA PHE A 73 -13.28 -21.48 17.00
C PHE A 73 -12.16 -20.50 17.34
N GLU A 74 -11.24 -20.32 16.39
CA GLU A 74 -10.21 -19.30 16.48
C GLU A 74 -10.81 -17.91 16.20
N ARG A 75 -10.58 -16.98 17.12
CA ARG A 75 -10.93 -15.56 16.96
C ARG A 75 -9.74 -14.69 17.31
N TYR A 76 -9.77 -13.46 16.81
CA TYR A 76 -8.81 -12.44 17.21
C TYR A 76 -9.54 -11.32 17.93
N GLU A 77 -9.04 -10.97 19.10
CA GLU A 77 -9.37 -9.72 19.76
C GLU A 77 -8.31 -8.68 19.45
N ILE A 78 -8.74 -7.44 19.46
CA ILE A 78 -7.86 -6.29 19.26
C ILE A 78 -7.72 -5.60 20.59
N GLN A 79 -6.49 -5.45 21.04
CA GLN A 79 -6.13 -4.80 22.28
C GLN A 79 -5.44 -3.48 21.99
N ASP A 80 -5.59 -2.53 22.92
CA ASP A 80 -4.76 -1.34 22.94
C ASP A 80 -3.38 -1.62 23.57
N GLY A 81 -2.54 -0.59 23.63
CA GLY A 81 -1.18 -0.68 24.19
C GLY A 81 -1.14 -1.02 25.68
N GLU A 82 -2.27 -0.97 26.37
CA GLU A 82 -2.43 -1.28 27.80
C GLU A 82 -3.04 -2.68 28.04
N ASN A 83 -3.26 -3.46 26.97
CA ASN A 83 -3.91 -4.78 26.94
C ASN A 83 -5.44 -4.76 27.17
N GLU A 84 -6.08 -3.60 27.08
CA GLU A 84 -7.53 -3.50 27.18
C GLU A 84 -8.18 -3.87 25.84
N VAL A 85 -9.30 -4.60 25.90
CA VAL A 85 -9.99 -5.08 24.69
C VAL A 85 -10.73 -3.93 24.02
N ARG A 86 -10.33 -3.63 22.78
CA ARG A 86 -10.95 -2.61 21.94
C ARG A 86 -12.08 -3.21 21.11
N SER A 87 -13.27 -2.62 21.23
CA SER A 87 -14.42 -2.99 20.41
C SER A 87 -14.14 -2.79 18.91
N ILE A 88 -14.58 -3.73 18.08
CA ILE A 88 -14.46 -3.67 16.61
C ILE A 88 -15.05 -2.38 16.00
N ASN A 89 -16.03 -1.78 16.67
CA ASN A 89 -16.68 -0.54 16.25
C ASN A 89 -15.79 0.69 16.44
N LYS A 90 -14.79 0.61 17.33
CA LYS A 90 -13.82 1.68 17.56
C LYS A 90 -12.65 1.64 16.59
N ILE A 91 -12.53 0.58 15.79
CA ILE A 91 -11.41 0.37 14.87
C ILE A 91 -11.71 1.06 13.54
N SER A 92 -10.79 1.90 13.10
CA SER A 92 -10.92 2.64 11.85
C SER A 92 -10.87 1.71 10.63
N THR A 93 -11.36 2.20 9.49
CA THR A 93 -11.28 1.47 8.23
C THR A 93 -9.83 1.19 7.83
N GLY A 94 -8.91 2.13 8.06
CA GLY A 94 -7.48 1.96 7.83
C GLY A 94 -6.86 0.88 8.73
N GLU A 95 -7.21 0.86 10.02
CA GLU A 95 -6.74 -0.17 10.95
C GLU A 95 -7.20 -1.58 10.54
N LYS A 96 -8.44 -1.71 10.07
CA LYS A 96 -8.96 -2.98 9.52
C LYS A 96 -8.19 -3.38 8.25
N ASN A 97 -7.93 -2.41 7.36
CA ASN A 97 -7.21 -2.63 6.12
C ASN A 97 -5.77 -3.09 6.37
N ILE A 98 -5.01 -2.42 7.24
CA ILE A 98 -3.61 -2.78 7.51
C ILE A 98 -3.50 -4.15 8.18
N ILE A 99 -4.42 -4.50 9.10
CA ILE A 99 -4.47 -5.83 9.71
C ILE A 99 -4.73 -6.89 8.63
N ALA A 100 -5.74 -6.68 7.78
CA ALA A 100 -6.07 -7.62 6.72
C ALA A 100 -4.93 -7.79 5.71
N PHE A 101 -4.28 -6.67 5.35
CA PHE A 101 -3.11 -6.65 4.47
C PHE A 101 -1.95 -7.46 5.06
N LEU A 102 -1.55 -7.19 6.30
CA LEU A 102 -0.43 -7.91 6.93
C LEU A 102 -0.77 -9.39 7.13
N TYR A 103 -2.01 -9.71 7.54
CA TYR A 103 -2.47 -11.09 7.64
C TYR A 103 -2.36 -11.82 6.31
N PHE A 104 -2.79 -11.19 5.21
CA PHE A 104 -2.66 -11.75 3.88
C PHE A 104 -1.19 -12.01 3.52
N ILE A 105 -0.30 -11.02 3.72
CA ILE A 105 1.14 -11.14 3.45
C ILE A 105 1.77 -12.33 4.19
N TYR A 106 1.44 -12.49 5.48
CA TYR A 106 2.00 -13.59 6.28
C TYR A 106 1.37 -14.95 5.96
N SER A 107 0.10 -14.98 5.56
CA SER A 107 -0.55 -16.22 5.11
C SER A 107 0.10 -16.81 3.85
N LEU A 108 0.84 -16.03 3.07
CA LEU A 108 1.56 -16.51 1.88
C LEU A 108 2.68 -17.53 2.21
N GLU A 109 3.17 -17.56 3.45
CA GLU A 109 4.16 -18.55 3.93
C GLU A 109 3.55 -19.92 4.24
N ASP A 110 2.21 -20.02 4.39
CA ASP A 110 1.53 -21.23 4.85
C ASP A 110 1.88 -22.47 4.00
N ILE A 111 1.96 -23.63 4.65
CA ILE A 111 2.32 -24.92 4.02
C ILE A 111 1.41 -25.27 2.85
N GLU A 112 0.13 -24.87 2.88
CA GLU A 112 -0.79 -25.04 1.75
C GLU A 112 -0.37 -24.23 0.51
N ASN A 113 0.24 -23.06 0.72
CA ASN A 113 0.82 -22.19 -0.30
C ASN A 113 2.23 -22.63 -0.73
N GLN A 114 2.86 -23.54 0.01
CA GLN A 114 4.14 -24.18 -0.35
C GLN A 114 3.96 -25.37 -1.29
N LYS A 115 2.72 -25.81 -1.57
CA LYS A 115 2.44 -26.73 -2.68
C LYS A 115 3.04 -26.11 -3.94
N ASN A 116 3.85 -26.86 -4.69
CA ASN A 116 4.75 -26.34 -5.73
C ASN A 116 4.06 -25.73 -6.97
N LYS A 117 2.80 -25.31 -6.85
CA LYS A 117 2.00 -24.64 -7.86
C LYS A 117 2.42 -23.16 -7.98
N PRO A 118 2.37 -22.59 -9.20
CA PRO A 118 2.46 -21.14 -9.41
C PRO A 118 1.39 -20.38 -8.63
N LYS A 119 1.76 -19.26 -8.00
CA LYS A 119 0.82 -18.34 -7.35
C LYS A 119 0.56 -17.12 -8.23
N ILE A 120 -0.66 -16.59 -8.18
CA ILE A 120 -0.99 -15.28 -8.72
C ILE A 120 -1.48 -14.44 -7.55
N ILE A 121 -0.68 -13.44 -7.17
CA ILE A 121 -0.95 -12.56 -6.02
C ILE A 121 -1.45 -11.23 -6.57
N ILE A 122 -2.65 -10.84 -6.18
CA ILE A 122 -3.33 -9.65 -6.68
C ILE A 122 -3.63 -8.71 -5.51
N PHE A 123 -3.18 -7.47 -5.63
CA PHE A 123 -3.55 -6.38 -4.73
C PHE A 123 -4.38 -5.36 -5.50
N ASP A 124 -5.61 -5.14 -5.07
CA ASP A 124 -6.48 -4.09 -5.60
C ASP A 124 -6.55 -2.93 -4.60
N ASP A 125 -5.88 -1.84 -4.94
CA ASP A 125 -5.76 -0.60 -4.18
C ASP A 125 -5.48 -0.80 -2.67
N PRO A 126 -4.33 -1.39 -2.31
CA PRO A 126 -4.04 -1.83 -0.94
C PRO A 126 -3.94 -0.71 0.09
N MET A 127 -3.97 0.57 -0.32
CA MET A 127 -3.73 1.73 0.54
C MET A 127 -4.98 2.40 1.11
N ASN A 128 -6.17 1.96 0.74
CA ASN A 128 -7.39 2.74 1.01
C ASN A 128 -7.60 3.03 2.51
N SER A 129 -7.93 4.29 2.83
CA SER A 129 -8.23 4.77 4.19
C SER A 129 -7.09 4.68 5.22
N ASN A 130 -5.83 4.64 4.77
CA ASN A 130 -4.64 4.65 5.64
C ASN A 130 -3.97 6.02 5.72
N ASP A 131 -3.39 6.32 6.89
CA ASP A 131 -2.47 7.45 7.06
C ASP A 131 -1.10 7.22 6.37
N ASP A 132 -0.28 8.27 6.26
CA ASP A 132 1.01 8.22 5.57
C ASP A 132 1.94 7.12 6.13
N THR A 133 1.98 6.94 7.45
CA THR A 133 2.82 5.93 8.11
C THR A 133 2.40 4.52 7.71
N MET A 134 1.10 4.22 7.74
CA MET A 134 0.56 2.93 7.33
C MET A 134 0.73 2.72 5.82
N GLN A 135 0.63 3.78 5.01
CA GLN A 135 0.94 3.70 3.58
C GLN A 135 2.40 3.29 3.34
N TYR A 136 3.37 3.89 4.04
CA TYR A 136 4.77 3.49 3.94
C TYR A 136 5.00 2.03 4.37
N LEU A 137 4.30 1.57 5.41
CA LEU A 137 4.36 0.16 5.82
C LEU A 137 3.89 -0.76 4.69
N ILE A 138 2.77 -0.45 4.04
CA ILE A 138 2.23 -1.22 2.90
C ILE A 138 3.24 -1.24 1.74
N ILE A 139 3.78 -0.08 1.33
CA ILE A 139 4.81 0.00 0.27
C ILE A 139 6.00 -0.89 0.61
N THR A 140 6.48 -0.81 1.85
CA THR A 140 7.67 -1.53 2.31
C THR A 140 7.44 -3.04 2.29
N GLU A 141 6.29 -3.52 2.74
CA GLU A 141 5.98 -4.95 2.73
C GLU A 141 5.75 -5.50 1.32
N LEU A 142 5.14 -4.72 0.41
CA LEU A 142 5.04 -5.09 -1.00
C LEU A 142 6.42 -5.16 -1.66
N GLN A 143 7.27 -4.17 -1.42
CA GLN A 143 8.67 -4.15 -1.89
C GLN A 143 9.44 -5.37 -1.42
N LYS A 144 9.30 -5.76 -0.14
CA LYS A 144 9.90 -6.99 0.38
C LYS A 144 9.33 -8.24 -0.29
N LEU A 145 8.02 -8.30 -0.48
CA LEU A 145 7.36 -9.45 -1.11
C LEU A 145 7.93 -9.71 -2.51
N TYR A 146 7.83 -8.73 -3.41
CA TYR A 146 8.35 -8.91 -4.77
C TYR A 146 9.87 -8.77 -4.86
N SER A 147 10.61 -8.45 -3.79
CA SER A 147 12.09 -8.53 -3.85
C SER A 147 12.58 -9.97 -3.99
N GLY A 148 11.76 -10.96 -3.59
CA GLY A 148 12.10 -12.38 -3.61
C GLY A 148 13.13 -12.79 -2.54
N ILE A 149 13.33 -11.94 -1.52
CA ILE A 149 14.15 -12.29 -0.34
C ILE A 149 13.59 -13.55 0.34
N ASP A 150 12.26 -13.64 0.43
CA ASP A 150 11.56 -14.82 0.94
C ASP A 150 10.90 -15.59 -0.20
N LYS A 151 11.58 -16.64 -0.67
CA LYS A 151 11.10 -17.51 -1.75
C LYS A 151 9.86 -18.33 -1.35
N ASN A 152 9.58 -18.50 -0.05
CA ASN A 152 8.38 -19.20 0.39
C ASN A 152 7.15 -18.31 0.15
N LYS A 153 7.27 -17.01 0.41
CA LYS A 153 6.23 -16.02 0.10
C LYS A 153 6.06 -15.79 -1.39
N PHE A 154 7.15 -15.51 -2.11
CA PHE A 154 7.12 -15.17 -3.53
C PHE A 154 8.37 -15.63 -4.26
N ASN A 155 8.18 -16.46 -5.29
CA ASN A 155 9.24 -16.94 -6.17
C ASN A 155 9.08 -16.35 -7.57
N HIS A 156 9.98 -15.44 -7.95
CA HIS A 156 10.07 -14.80 -9.27
C HIS A 156 10.05 -15.73 -10.48
N GLU A 157 10.48 -16.99 -10.32
CA GLU A 157 10.56 -17.95 -11.42
C GLU A 157 9.20 -18.54 -11.81
N LYS A 158 8.22 -18.51 -10.89
CA LYS A 158 6.92 -19.15 -11.08
C LYS A 158 5.71 -18.32 -10.66
N ASP A 159 5.89 -17.38 -9.73
CA ASP A 159 4.80 -16.61 -9.16
C ASP A 159 4.61 -15.29 -9.90
N TYR A 160 3.36 -14.84 -9.97
CA TYR A 160 2.98 -13.59 -10.60
C TYR A 160 2.47 -12.61 -9.54
N PHE A 161 2.92 -11.36 -9.63
CA PHE A 161 2.47 -10.26 -8.80
C PHE A 161 1.74 -9.23 -9.67
N LEU A 162 0.52 -8.89 -9.27
CA LEU A 162 -0.29 -7.83 -9.88
C LEU A 162 -0.73 -6.85 -8.81
N CYS A 163 -0.37 -5.58 -8.96
CA CYS A 163 -0.83 -4.51 -8.10
C CYS A 163 -1.58 -3.47 -8.94
N LEU A 164 -2.81 -3.19 -8.53
CA LEU A 164 -3.70 -2.23 -9.15
C LEU A 164 -3.89 -1.07 -8.18
N THR A 165 -3.89 0.16 -8.69
CA THR A 165 -4.18 1.34 -7.88
C THR A 165 -4.62 2.50 -8.76
N HIS A 166 -5.40 3.39 -8.18
CA HIS A 166 -5.73 4.69 -8.74
C HIS A 166 -4.88 5.82 -8.14
N ASN A 167 -4.04 5.52 -7.13
CA ASN A 167 -3.23 6.49 -6.42
C ASN A 167 -1.85 6.62 -7.08
N VAL A 168 -1.59 7.78 -7.68
CA VAL A 168 -0.32 8.10 -8.35
C VAL A 168 0.86 8.09 -7.38
N HIS A 169 0.68 8.62 -6.18
CA HIS A 169 1.75 8.64 -5.17
C HIS A 169 2.15 7.22 -4.79
N PHE A 170 1.17 6.35 -4.53
CA PHE A 170 1.43 4.94 -4.23
C PHE A 170 2.13 4.24 -5.39
N TYR A 171 1.61 4.39 -6.60
CA TYR A 171 2.19 3.81 -7.81
C TYR A 171 3.67 4.16 -7.94
N LEU A 172 4.03 5.45 -7.80
CA LEU A 172 5.41 5.89 -7.93
C LEU A 172 6.34 5.31 -6.86
N ASN A 173 5.84 5.05 -5.66
CA ASN A 173 6.64 4.54 -4.55
C ASN A 173 6.71 3.01 -4.50
N VAL A 174 5.70 2.30 -5.00
CA VAL A 174 5.64 0.82 -4.96
C VAL A 174 6.35 0.15 -6.13
N GLN A 175 6.90 0.91 -7.08
CA GLN A 175 7.58 0.35 -8.26
C GLN A 175 8.85 -0.46 -7.89
N PRO A 176 9.05 -1.65 -8.48
CA PRO A 176 10.29 -2.39 -8.30
C PRO A 176 11.47 -1.66 -8.93
N HIS A 177 12.65 -1.82 -8.33
CA HIS A 177 13.95 -1.35 -8.82
C HIS A 177 14.13 0.18 -8.98
N GLY A 178 13.12 1.01 -8.71
CA GLY A 178 13.19 2.47 -8.83
C GLY A 178 13.77 2.93 -10.17
N ASN A 179 14.56 4.01 -10.17
CA ASN A 179 15.22 4.54 -11.37
C ASN A 179 16.60 3.89 -11.65
N HIS A 180 16.89 2.75 -11.04
CA HIS A 180 18.19 2.10 -11.17
C HIS A 180 18.33 1.38 -12.53
N LYS A 181 19.52 1.50 -13.14
CA LYS A 181 19.95 0.70 -14.27
C LYS A 181 20.92 -0.36 -13.79
N ASP A 182 20.68 -1.62 -14.14
CA ASP A 182 21.63 -2.68 -13.80
C ASP A 182 22.92 -2.62 -14.63
N SER A 183 23.86 -3.50 -14.35
CA SER A 183 25.16 -3.58 -15.05
C SER A 183 25.04 -3.80 -16.57
N LYS A 184 23.87 -4.24 -17.06
CA LYS A 184 23.57 -4.41 -18.49
C LYS A 184 22.77 -3.24 -19.06
N GLY A 185 22.61 -2.15 -18.30
CA GLY A 185 21.83 -0.98 -18.69
C GLY A 185 20.31 -1.17 -18.62
N ARG A 186 19.82 -2.30 -18.11
CA ARG A 186 18.38 -2.60 -18.08
C ARG A 186 17.71 -1.86 -16.93
N THR A 187 16.55 -1.30 -17.22
CA THR A 187 15.69 -0.52 -16.34
C THR A 187 14.60 -1.40 -15.71
N LYS A 188 13.76 -0.80 -14.86
CA LYS A 188 12.54 -1.47 -14.37
C LYS A 188 11.59 -1.90 -15.50
N TYR A 189 11.52 -1.15 -16.61
CA TYR A 189 10.63 -1.45 -17.75
C TYR A 189 11.08 -2.69 -18.54
N ASP A 190 12.36 -3.06 -18.45
CA ASP A 190 12.89 -4.29 -19.05
C ASP A 190 12.63 -5.53 -18.18
N LYS A 191 12.31 -5.32 -16.90
CA LYS A 191 12.18 -6.37 -15.87
C LYS A 191 10.74 -6.60 -15.43
N SER A 192 9.88 -5.62 -15.61
CA SER A 192 8.50 -5.63 -15.14
C SER A 192 7.60 -4.87 -16.10
N ASN A 193 6.34 -5.31 -16.19
CA ASN A 193 5.34 -4.65 -17.01
C ASN A 193 4.58 -3.62 -16.19
N PHE A 194 4.45 -2.42 -16.71
CA PHE A 194 3.67 -1.33 -16.12
C PHE A 194 2.57 -0.93 -17.10
N PHE A 195 1.34 -0.80 -16.59
CA PHE A 195 0.18 -0.47 -17.42
C PHE A 195 -0.51 0.77 -16.90
N ARG A 196 -0.91 1.65 -17.83
CA ARG A 196 -1.83 2.75 -17.57
C ARG A 196 -3.17 2.46 -18.25
N ILE A 197 -4.27 2.67 -17.54
CA ILE A 197 -5.60 2.57 -18.12
C ILE A 197 -6.02 3.96 -18.58
N GLU A 198 -6.17 4.15 -19.89
CA GLU A 198 -6.64 5.40 -20.48
C GLU A 198 -7.81 5.12 -21.40
N ASN A 199 -8.92 5.86 -21.26
CA ASN A 199 -10.10 5.70 -22.10
C ASN A 199 -10.55 4.22 -22.24
N LYS A 200 -10.56 3.49 -21.10
CA LYS A 200 -10.90 2.06 -21.00
C LYS A 200 -9.96 1.12 -21.78
N LYS A 201 -8.75 1.56 -22.11
CA LYS A 201 -7.72 0.75 -22.79
C LYS A 201 -6.46 0.66 -21.93
N PHE A 202 -5.87 -0.53 -21.88
CA PHE A 202 -4.56 -0.75 -21.27
C PHE A 202 -3.47 -0.27 -22.22
N ARG A 203 -2.57 0.59 -21.73
CA ARG A 203 -1.35 1.00 -22.40
C ARG A 203 -0.14 0.51 -21.63
N LEU A 204 0.74 -0.24 -22.29
CA LEU A 204 2.02 -0.65 -21.74
C LEU A 204 2.96 0.57 -21.70
N ILE A 205 3.54 0.85 -20.54
CA ILE A 205 4.54 1.89 -20.33
C ILE A 205 5.92 1.27 -20.61
N LYS A 206 6.62 1.77 -21.62
CA LYS A 206 7.90 1.19 -22.06
C LYS A 206 9.13 1.91 -21.52
N ASN A 207 8.97 3.14 -21.06
CA ASN A 207 10.07 3.98 -20.62
C ASN A 207 9.58 5.08 -19.67
N GLU A 208 10.55 5.80 -19.07
CA GLU A 208 10.27 6.86 -18.11
C GLU A 208 9.45 8.02 -18.68
N LYS A 209 9.58 8.33 -19.97
CA LYS A 209 8.83 9.43 -20.60
C LYS A 209 7.34 9.11 -20.68
N GLU A 210 7.00 7.84 -20.93
CA GLU A 210 5.62 7.35 -21.00
C GLU A 210 5.00 7.14 -19.61
N ASP A 211 5.83 7.04 -18.57
CA ASP A 211 5.40 6.71 -17.21
C ASP A 211 4.58 7.84 -16.56
N ILE A 212 3.79 7.47 -15.56
CA ILE A 212 3.05 8.44 -14.75
C ILE A 212 4.08 9.35 -14.05
N LYS A 213 3.81 10.65 -14.07
CA LYS A 213 4.67 11.65 -13.48
C LYS A 213 4.14 12.06 -12.11
N THR A 214 4.99 12.66 -11.28
CA THR A 214 4.57 13.24 -10.00
C THR A 214 3.54 14.34 -10.23
N ASN A 215 2.73 14.66 -9.22
CA ASN A 215 1.78 15.77 -9.29
C ASN A 215 2.47 17.08 -9.70
N TYR A 216 3.68 17.32 -9.20
CA TYR A 216 4.47 18.49 -9.57
C TYR A 216 4.85 18.49 -11.06
N ALA A 217 5.39 17.38 -11.58
CA ALA A 217 5.69 17.23 -13.00
C ALA A 217 4.42 17.33 -13.88
N GLY A 218 3.27 16.89 -13.37
CA GLY A 218 1.97 17.07 -14.00
C GLY A 218 1.58 18.53 -14.21
N LEU A 219 1.94 19.43 -13.29
CA LEU A 219 1.71 20.88 -13.46
C LEU A 219 2.44 21.44 -14.68
N TRP A 220 3.65 20.97 -14.94
CA TRP A 220 4.45 21.42 -16.10
C TRP A 220 3.88 20.91 -17.41
N ILE A 221 3.39 19.66 -17.46
CA ILE A 221 2.69 19.11 -18.62
C ILE A 221 1.39 19.88 -18.87
N GLU A 222 0.59 20.10 -17.82
CA GLU A 222 -0.63 20.91 -17.85
C GLU A 222 -0.31 22.30 -18.41
N LEU A 223 0.73 22.96 -17.89
CA LEU A 223 1.14 24.29 -18.34
C LEU A 223 1.49 24.34 -19.83
N SER A 224 2.21 23.34 -20.36
CA SER A 224 2.51 23.24 -21.79
C SER A 224 1.24 23.13 -22.64
N GLU A 225 0.30 22.25 -22.26
CA GLU A 225 -0.97 22.08 -22.98
C GLU A 225 -1.85 23.34 -22.93
N LEU A 226 -1.85 24.04 -21.80
CA LEU A 226 -2.58 25.30 -21.64
C LEU A 226 -1.99 26.42 -22.50
N CYS A 227 -0.66 26.46 -22.65
CA CYS A 227 0.02 27.36 -23.58
C CYS A 227 -0.39 27.08 -25.03
N GLU A 228 -0.41 25.82 -25.47
CA GLU A 228 -0.84 25.44 -26.83
C GLU A 228 -2.29 25.83 -27.12
N ARG A 229 -3.18 25.73 -26.13
CA ARG A 229 -4.59 26.07 -26.24
C ARG A 229 -4.91 27.55 -25.97
N ASN A 230 -3.89 28.37 -25.68
CA ASN A 230 -4.02 29.79 -25.37
C ASN A 230 -4.99 30.10 -24.20
N LEU A 231 -5.03 29.24 -23.18
CA LEU A 231 -5.91 29.38 -22.01
C LEU A 231 -5.25 30.23 -20.91
N ARG A 232 -5.08 31.53 -21.17
CA ARG A 232 -4.18 32.41 -20.40
C ARG A 232 -4.43 32.47 -18.88
N TYR A 233 -5.67 32.49 -18.40
CA TYR A 233 -5.95 32.46 -16.95
C TYR A 233 -5.51 31.14 -16.30
N ALA A 234 -5.71 30.01 -17.00
CA ALA A 234 -5.27 28.71 -16.52
C ALA A 234 -3.74 28.59 -16.54
N ILE A 235 -3.06 29.20 -17.53
CA ILE A 235 -1.60 29.30 -17.59
C ILE A 235 -1.06 29.96 -16.31
N LEU A 236 -1.59 31.14 -15.94
CA LEU A 236 -1.19 31.86 -14.72
C LEU A 236 -1.41 31.01 -13.47
N ASN A 237 -2.55 30.33 -13.36
CA ASN A 237 -2.83 29.44 -12.24
C ASN A 237 -1.85 28.27 -12.14
N SER A 238 -1.50 27.66 -13.27
CA SER A 238 -0.52 26.57 -13.28
C SER A 238 0.89 27.07 -12.93
N MET A 239 1.32 28.21 -13.50
CA MET A 239 2.60 28.86 -13.16
C MET A 239 2.71 29.18 -11.68
N ARG A 240 1.67 29.77 -11.07
CA ARG A 240 1.61 30.04 -9.63
C ARG A 240 1.75 28.78 -8.79
N ARG A 241 0.98 27.72 -9.09
CA ARG A 241 1.08 26.44 -8.37
C ARG A 241 2.47 25.82 -8.46
N ILE A 242 3.13 25.96 -9.61
CA ILE A 242 4.52 25.51 -9.80
C ILE A 242 5.48 26.31 -8.93
N ILE A 243 5.37 27.65 -8.92
CA ILE A 243 6.22 28.53 -8.11
C ILE A 243 6.02 28.25 -6.63
N GLU A 244 4.77 28.26 -6.15
CA GLU A 244 4.44 27.99 -4.75
C GLU A 244 4.98 26.64 -4.29
N THR A 245 4.79 25.59 -5.10
CA THR A 245 5.30 24.25 -4.78
C THR A 245 6.83 24.26 -4.73
N PHE A 246 7.49 24.91 -5.70
CA PHE A 246 8.95 24.98 -5.79
C PHE A 246 9.57 25.75 -4.62
N VAL A 247 9.06 26.96 -4.35
CA VAL A 247 9.51 27.84 -3.26
C VAL A 247 9.34 27.15 -1.93
N LYS A 248 8.17 26.55 -1.68
CA LYS A 248 7.89 25.83 -0.43
C LYS A 248 8.80 24.62 -0.25
N PHE A 249 9.03 23.83 -1.31
CA PHE A 249 9.88 22.65 -1.25
C PHE A 249 11.36 22.98 -0.99
N ASN A 250 11.84 24.09 -1.56
CA ASN A 250 13.22 24.55 -1.39
C ASN A 250 13.41 25.49 -0.19
N ASN A 251 12.38 25.69 0.63
CA ASN A 251 12.38 26.61 1.77
C ASN A 251 12.88 28.03 1.39
N LEU A 252 12.43 28.51 0.23
CA LEU A 252 12.74 29.86 -0.26
C LEU A 252 11.68 30.84 0.25
N ASN A 253 12.03 32.13 0.34
CA ASN A 253 11.07 33.18 0.56
C ASN A 253 10.36 33.51 -0.76
N THR A 254 9.03 33.51 -0.75
CA THR A 254 8.21 33.79 -1.93
C THR A 254 8.46 35.19 -2.50
N ASP A 255 8.58 36.21 -1.65
CA ASP A 255 8.79 37.59 -2.08
C ASP A 255 10.19 37.79 -2.68
N ASP A 256 11.20 37.15 -2.09
CA ASP A 256 12.57 37.14 -2.62
C ASP A 256 12.63 36.42 -3.97
N PHE A 257 11.88 35.32 -4.12
CA PHE A 257 11.80 34.59 -5.39
C PHE A 257 11.17 35.44 -6.49
N TYR A 258 10.15 36.24 -6.16
CA TYR A 258 9.62 37.27 -7.05
C TYR A 258 10.53 38.50 -7.17
N ARG A 259 11.71 38.52 -6.53
CA ARG A 259 12.69 39.61 -6.52
C ARG A 259 12.08 40.95 -6.09
N GLU A 260 11.17 40.92 -5.11
CA GLU A 260 10.38 42.07 -4.67
C GLU A 260 9.57 42.74 -5.81
N ASN A 261 9.43 42.07 -6.96
CA ASN A 261 8.66 42.56 -8.08
C ASN A 261 7.18 42.29 -7.85
N ALA A 262 6.54 43.23 -7.16
CA ALA A 262 5.12 43.19 -6.86
C ALA A 262 4.23 43.07 -8.12
N ILE A 263 4.71 43.49 -9.30
CA ILE A 263 3.98 43.37 -10.56
C ILE A 263 3.90 41.90 -10.99
N TYR A 264 5.02 41.17 -10.94
CA TYR A 264 5.04 39.75 -11.30
C TYR A 264 4.23 38.91 -10.34
N LYS A 265 4.37 39.13 -9.03
CA LYS A 265 3.55 38.46 -8.02
C LYS A 265 2.06 38.69 -8.30
N LYS A 266 1.67 39.95 -8.50
CA LYS A 266 0.27 40.31 -8.79
C LYS A 266 -0.23 39.70 -10.11
N LEU A 267 0.60 39.60 -11.15
CA LEU A 267 0.26 38.97 -12.42
C LEU A 267 -0.09 37.48 -12.25
N PHE A 268 0.70 36.72 -11.49
CA PHE A 268 0.43 35.29 -11.25
C PHE A 268 -0.75 35.04 -10.29
N ASP A 269 -1.08 36.03 -9.47
CA ASP A 269 -2.24 36.01 -8.57
C ASP A 269 -3.57 36.41 -9.27
N VAL A 270 -3.53 36.88 -10.52
CA VAL A 270 -4.73 37.23 -11.30
C VAL A 270 -5.69 36.03 -11.39
N GLY A 271 -6.96 36.26 -11.07
CA GLY A 271 -8.02 35.24 -11.13
C GLY A 271 -8.03 34.22 -9.98
N SER A 272 -7.15 34.35 -8.97
CA SER A 272 -7.12 33.48 -7.78
C SER A 272 -8.21 33.80 -6.74
N HIS A 273 -8.77 35.02 -6.76
CA HIS A 273 -9.73 35.51 -5.77
C HIS A 273 -10.95 36.27 -6.35
N SER A 274 -11.15 36.26 -7.67
CA SER A 274 -12.18 37.10 -8.32
C SER A 274 -13.51 36.34 -8.49
N ILE A 275 -14.51 36.64 -7.66
CA ILE A 275 -15.93 36.34 -7.95
C ILE A 275 -16.53 37.41 -8.88
N ASP A 276 -15.88 38.58 -8.99
CA ASP A 276 -16.44 39.72 -9.70
C ASP A 276 -15.66 40.12 -10.96
N ASP A 277 -16.47 40.43 -11.98
CA ASP A 277 -16.21 41.09 -13.25
C ASP A 277 -15.43 40.33 -14.35
N LEU A 278 -16.16 39.50 -15.09
CA LEU A 278 -15.74 38.86 -16.36
C LEU A 278 -15.61 39.84 -17.54
N THR A 279 -15.85 41.14 -17.33
CA THR A 279 -15.98 42.14 -18.40
C THR A 279 -14.66 42.85 -18.75
N HIS A 280 -13.64 42.75 -17.90
CA HIS A 280 -12.34 43.36 -18.13
C HIS A 280 -11.21 42.33 -18.17
N GLU A 281 -10.41 42.40 -19.23
CA GLU A 281 -9.18 41.63 -19.38
C GLU A 281 -8.15 42.14 -18.35
N GLN A 282 -7.87 41.34 -17.33
CA GLN A 282 -7.04 41.78 -16.17
C GLN A 282 -5.53 41.83 -16.48
N PHE A 283 -5.12 41.35 -17.66
CA PHE A 283 -3.74 41.31 -18.13
C PHE A 283 -3.72 41.14 -19.66
N THR A 284 -2.62 41.51 -20.32
CA THR A 284 -2.53 41.57 -21.80
C THR A 284 -1.53 40.59 -22.39
N GLU A 285 -0.69 39.99 -21.54
CA GLU A 285 0.41 39.14 -21.91
C GLU A 285 -0.07 37.89 -22.64
N THR A 286 0.59 37.61 -23.76
CA THR A 286 0.42 36.40 -24.55
C THR A 286 1.06 35.20 -23.83
N PRO A 287 0.70 33.94 -24.17
CA PRO A 287 1.38 32.76 -23.63
C PRO A 287 2.90 32.77 -23.80
N ALA A 288 3.39 33.35 -24.91
CA ALA A 288 4.82 33.47 -25.18
C ALA A 288 5.50 34.45 -24.22
N GLU A 289 4.88 35.60 -23.96
CA GLU A 289 5.37 36.59 -22.99
C GLU A 289 5.30 36.06 -21.55
N LEU A 290 4.19 35.41 -21.18
CA LEU A 290 4.05 34.75 -19.87
C LEU A 290 5.14 33.70 -19.67
N LYS A 291 5.41 32.87 -20.68
CA LYS A 291 6.50 31.88 -20.64
C LYS A 291 7.85 32.55 -20.46
N LEU A 292 8.12 33.67 -21.14
CA LEU A 292 9.37 34.40 -21.00
C LEU A 292 9.54 34.96 -19.59
N ILE A 293 8.51 35.62 -19.04
CA ILE A 293 8.52 36.13 -17.66
C ILE A 293 8.78 34.99 -16.67
N PHE A 294 8.09 33.86 -16.86
CA PHE A 294 8.21 32.68 -16.02
C PHE A 294 9.61 32.04 -16.11
N SER A 295 10.15 31.88 -17.31
CA SER A 295 11.52 31.42 -17.56
C SER A 295 12.56 32.30 -16.87
N ASN A 296 12.45 33.62 -17.10
CA ASN A 296 13.36 34.60 -16.53
C ASN A 296 13.35 34.51 -15.01
N LEU A 297 12.17 34.38 -14.38
CA LEU A 297 12.06 34.24 -12.92
C LEU A 297 12.91 33.10 -12.36
N PHE A 298 12.92 31.93 -13.01
CA PHE A 298 13.77 30.81 -12.58
C PHE A 298 15.26 31.07 -12.87
N GLU A 299 15.60 31.58 -14.04
CA GLU A 299 16.98 31.90 -14.43
C GLU A 299 17.62 32.92 -13.47
N GLU A 300 16.87 33.98 -13.22
CA GLU A 300 17.22 35.08 -12.33
C GLU A 300 17.46 34.63 -10.89
N ASN A 301 16.75 33.60 -10.43
CA ASN A 301 16.97 33.01 -9.10
C ASN A 301 18.00 31.87 -9.10
N GLY A 302 18.73 31.65 -10.21
CA GLY A 302 19.75 30.62 -10.31
C GLY A 302 19.22 29.20 -10.52
N PHE A 303 17.95 29.06 -10.91
CA PHE A 303 17.25 27.79 -11.12
C PHE A 303 16.91 27.54 -12.60
N GLU A 304 17.72 28.06 -13.52
CA GLU A 304 17.53 27.91 -14.97
C GLU A 304 17.44 26.43 -15.40
N ASP A 305 18.30 25.57 -14.84
CA ASP A 305 18.32 24.14 -15.11
C ASP A 305 17.03 23.44 -14.70
N HIS A 306 16.38 23.91 -13.63
CA HIS A 306 15.08 23.38 -13.19
C HIS A 306 14.03 23.64 -14.26
N PHE A 307 13.90 24.90 -14.70
CA PHE A 307 12.97 25.27 -15.78
C PHE A 307 13.24 24.46 -17.06
N LYS A 308 14.50 24.43 -17.51
CA LYS A 308 14.92 23.71 -18.72
C LYS A 308 14.63 22.21 -18.67
N ASN A 309 14.67 21.59 -17.49
CA ASN A 309 14.42 20.17 -17.36
C ASN A 309 12.94 19.79 -17.46
N TYR A 310 12.04 20.65 -16.99
CA TYR A 310 10.61 20.40 -17.03
C TYR A 310 9.93 20.93 -18.30
N TRP A 311 10.44 22.00 -18.91
CA TRP A 311 9.85 22.60 -20.12
C TRP A 311 10.23 21.87 -21.45
N LYS A 312 10.63 20.60 -21.41
CA LYS A 312 11.15 19.89 -22.60
C LYS A 312 10.09 19.40 -23.56
#